data_AF-A0A353Y6T9-F1
#
_entry.id   AF-A0A353Y6T9-F1
#
_cell.length_a   1.000
_cell.length_b   1.000
_cell.length_c   1.000
_cell.angle_alpha   90.00
_cell.angle_beta   90.00
_cell.angle_gamma   90.00
#
_symmetry.space_group_name_H-M   'P 1'
#
loop_
_entity.id
_entity.type
_entity.pdbx_description
1 polymer ?
#
loop_
_entity_poly.entity_id
_entity_poly.type
_entity_poly.pdbx_seq_one_letter_code
_entity_poly.pdbx_strand_id
1 'polypeptide(L)'
;LEARNGANGITQNYDATRVTVVAPTVVAEDQGAANQSCNLAARLTGLPSGTWTGGVLNATGAAAVFSRPATAAPGTLNASTPALCTATLANAGNPFWDLDLGVLVNDGTAAMDGANMNAATTGVCSGAGCNAIRLGSTGMVLGRLNLLNAYGSDALPLLVPVRAEYWNGSSWQLNTEDRCTTLSASNLAVGNTVSGSGLSVTSASLALSPSPTMSGGLTNFRINPAVKGPGSVDVVLNLGLGVGANTNWCGAWTSGPAAGTGTAPVPDLSFMSAQWCGANADRAPAARLSFGSPRAPFIYLRERY
;
A
#
# COMPACT_ATOMS: atom_id res chain seq x y z
N LEU A 1 24.54 -16.17 -1.13
CA LEU A 1 24.57 -17.43 -1.92
C LEU A 1 26.01 -17.81 -2.15
N GLU A 2 26.29 -19.12 -2.17
CA GLU A 2 27.62 -19.67 -2.40
C GLU A 2 27.55 -20.69 -3.53
N ALA A 3 28.49 -20.63 -4.46
CA ALA A 3 28.71 -21.66 -5.47
C ALA A 3 29.65 -22.70 -4.86
N ARG A 4 29.19 -23.95 -4.76
CA ARG A 4 29.92 -25.04 -4.12
C ARG A 4 30.25 -26.15 -5.11
N ASN A 5 31.40 -26.79 -4.93
CA ASN A 5 31.82 -27.95 -5.73
C ASN A 5 31.23 -29.26 -5.19
N GLY A 6 31.48 -30.38 -5.87
CA GLY A 6 30.98 -31.71 -5.48
C GLY A 6 31.51 -32.23 -4.13
N ALA A 7 32.54 -31.60 -3.55
CA ALA A 7 33.03 -31.87 -2.20
C ALA A 7 32.46 -30.88 -1.15
N ASN A 8 31.43 -30.09 -1.52
CA ASN A 8 30.78 -29.08 -0.70
C ASN A 8 31.67 -27.89 -0.27
N GLY A 9 32.80 -27.69 -0.95
CA GLY A 9 33.67 -26.52 -0.75
C GLY A 9 33.26 -25.36 -1.66
N ILE A 10 33.39 -24.11 -1.20
CA ILE A 10 33.15 -22.92 -2.03
C ILE A 10 34.14 -22.93 -3.20
N THR A 11 33.62 -22.84 -4.42
CA THR A 11 34.48 -22.81 -5.59
C THR A 11 35.07 -21.41 -5.81
N GLN A 12 36.39 -21.32 -6.00
CA GLN A 12 37.04 -20.04 -6.29
C GLN A 12 36.94 -19.62 -7.75
N ASN A 13 36.48 -20.51 -8.64
CA ASN A 13 36.49 -20.31 -10.09
C ASN A 13 35.09 -20.23 -10.71
N TYR A 14 34.09 -19.83 -9.92
CA TYR A 14 32.76 -19.48 -10.43
C TYR A 14 32.82 -18.11 -11.11
N ASP A 15 33.31 -18.12 -12.35
CA ASP A 15 33.52 -16.94 -13.17
C ASP A 15 33.18 -17.21 -14.65
N ALA A 16 32.84 -16.14 -15.37
CA ALA A 16 32.35 -16.21 -16.75
C ALA A 16 33.37 -16.75 -17.77
N THR A 17 34.65 -16.93 -17.39
CA THR A 17 35.68 -17.49 -18.29
C THR A 17 35.66 -19.02 -18.30
N ARG A 18 34.98 -19.66 -17.35
CA ARG A 18 34.98 -21.12 -17.17
C ARG A 18 33.59 -21.73 -17.16
N VAL A 19 32.61 -21.02 -16.62
CA VAL A 19 31.22 -21.46 -16.53
C VAL A 19 30.31 -20.29 -16.87
N THR A 20 29.09 -20.59 -17.30
CA THR A 20 28.05 -19.56 -17.39
C THR A 20 27.77 -19.07 -15.98
N VAL A 21 28.06 -17.81 -15.69
CA VAL A 21 27.69 -17.18 -14.42
C VAL A 21 26.41 -16.40 -14.64
N VAL A 22 25.36 -16.77 -13.91
CA VAL A 22 24.04 -16.13 -14.02
C VAL A 22 23.76 -15.35 -12.74
N ALA A 23 23.12 -14.19 -12.89
CA ALA A 23 22.61 -13.45 -11.74
C ALA A 23 21.47 -14.25 -11.09
N PRO A 24 21.37 -14.28 -9.76
CA PRO A 24 20.20 -14.85 -9.10
C PRO A 24 18.94 -14.10 -9.54
N THR A 25 17.87 -14.85 -9.73
CA THR A 25 16.53 -14.30 -9.94
C THR A 25 15.70 -14.49 -8.69
N VAL A 26 14.82 -13.54 -8.42
CA VAL A 26 13.81 -13.70 -7.37
C VAL A 26 12.59 -14.38 -7.99
N VAL A 27 12.09 -15.39 -7.30
CA VAL A 27 10.82 -16.05 -7.62
C VAL A 27 9.82 -15.73 -6.51
N ALA A 28 8.54 -15.71 -6.85
CA ALA A 28 7.50 -15.50 -5.85
C ALA A 28 6.28 -16.35 -6.18
N GLU A 29 5.64 -16.92 -5.17
CA GLU A 29 4.37 -17.63 -5.30
C GLU A 29 3.52 -17.38 -4.06
N ASP A 30 2.21 -17.43 -4.20
CA ASP A 30 1.30 -17.41 -3.06
C ASP A 30 0.83 -18.84 -2.79
N GLN A 31 1.05 -19.32 -1.58
CA GLN A 31 0.69 -20.68 -1.17
C GLN A 31 -0.81 -20.85 -0.89
N GLY A 32 -1.60 -19.78 -0.99
CA GLY A 32 -3.06 -19.87 -0.98
C GLY A 32 -3.54 -20.79 -2.10
N ALA A 33 -4.35 -21.79 -1.77
CA ALA A 33 -4.75 -22.87 -2.70
C ALA A 33 -5.29 -22.40 -4.07
N ALA A 34 -5.86 -21.18 -4.15
CA ALA A 34 -6.37 -20.59 -5.39
C ALA A 34 -5.31 -19.90 -6.27
N ASN A 35 -4.10 -19.66 -5.74
CA ASN A 35 -3.07 -18.80 -6.33
C ASN A 35 -1.75 -19.53 -6.64
N GLN A 36 -1.64 -20.82 -6.28
CA GLN A 36 -0.48 -21.66 -6.56
C GLN A 36 -0.28 -21.90 -8.07
N SER A 37 0.93 -22.27 -8.51
CA SER A 37 1.33 -22.41 -9.93
C SER A 37 1.42 -21.12 -10.75
N CYS A 38 1.46 -19.95 -10.09
CA CYS A 38 1.64 -18.69 -10.78
C CYS A 38 2.85 -17.95 -10.22
N ASN A 39 3.92 -17.86 -11.01
CA ASN A 39 5.12 -17.14 -10.60
C ASN A 39 4.87 -15.63 -10.61
N LEU A 40 4.77 -15.05 -9.41
CA LEU A 40 4.52 -13.64 -9.15
C LEU A 40 5.77 -12.76 -9.29
N ALA A 41 6.93 -13.31 -9.70
CA ALA A 41 8.17 -12.56 -9.86
C ALA A 41 8.02 -11.32 -10.77
N ALA A 42 7.15 -11.37 -11.78
CA ALA A 42 6.89 -10.23 -12.66
C ALA A 42 6.22 -9.04 -11.95
N ARG A 43 5.67 -9.25 -10.75
CA ARG A 43 5.17 -8.19 -9.86
C ARG A 43 6.29 -7.55 -9.04
N LEU A 44 7.47 -8.14 -8.96
CA LEU A 44 8.59 -7.62 -8.18
C LEU A 44 9.50 -6.74 -9.04
N THR A 45 9.83 -5.56 -8.53
CA THR A 45 10.76 -4.60 -9.16
C THR A 45 11.71 -4.04 -8.11
N GLY A 46 12.77 -3.34 -8.53
CA GLY A 46 13.77 -2.81 -7.58
C GLY A 46 14.55 -3.91 -6.85
N LEU A 47 14.67 -5.09 -7.47
CA LEU A 47 15.35 -6.24 -6.89
C LEU A 47 16.86 -5.96 -6.73
N PRO A 48 17.50 -6.54 -5.69
CA PRO A 48 18.93 -6.36 -5.46
C PRO A 48 19.75 -6.94 -6.60
N SER A 49 20.75 -6.19 -7.07
CA SER A 49 21.81 -6.72 -7.92
C SER A 49 22.93 -7.33 -7.06
N GLY A 50 23.70 -8.24 -7.64
CA GLY A 50 24.88 -8.80 -6.99
C GLY A 50 25.93 -9.22 -7.99
N THR A 51 27.16 -9.34 -7.49
CA THR A 51 28.29 -9.86 -8.26
C THR A 51 28.88 -11.07 -7.56
N TRP A 52 29.32 -12.04 -8.34
CA TRP A 52 30.02 -13.21 -7.82
C TRP A 52 31.51 -12.89 -7.67
N THR A 53 32.09 -13.26 -6.53
CA THR A 53 33.54 -13.13 -6.29
C THR A 53 34.00 -14.33 -5.49
N GLY A 54 34.91 -15.14 -6.03
CA GLY A 54 35.42 -16.34 -5.37
C GLY A 54 34.32 -17.32 -4.97
N GLY A 55 33.28 -17.47 -5.78
CA GLY A 55 32.13 -18.34 -5.50
C GLY A 55 31.15 -17.81 -4.47
N VAL A 56 31.28 -16.56 -4.01
CA VAL A 56 30.33 -15.92 -3.10
C VAL A 56 29.60 -14.80 -3.83
N LEU A 57 28.27 -14.80 -3.73
CA LEU A 57 27.45 -13.71 -4.22
C LEU A 57 27.47 -12.56 -3.22
N ASN A 58 28.03 -11.42 -3.64
CA ASN A 58 27.96 -10.16 -2.93
C ASN A 58 26.76 -9.36 -3.43
N ALA A 59 25.64 -9.45 -2.70
CA ALA A 59 24.42 -8.74 -3.03
C ALA A 59 24.40 -7.34 -2.40
N THR A 60 23.86 -6.39 -3.15
CA THR A 60 23.54 -5.05 -2.64
C THR A 60 22.19 -5.06 -1.94
N GLY A 61 21.99 -4.19 -0.95
CA GLY A 61 20.66 -3.94 -0.38
C GLY A 61 19.81 -3.14 -1.37
N ALA A 62 18.54 -3.52 -1.54
CA ALA A 62 17.59 -2.79 -2.36
C ALA A 62 16.18 -2.86 -1.75
N ALA A 63 15.38 -1.81 -1.97
CA ALA A 63 13.96 -1.79 -1.63
C ALA A 63 13.16 -2.40 -2.78
N ALA A 64 12.87 -3.70 -2.68
CA ALA A 64 12.01 -4.36 -3.65
C ALA A 64 10.56 -3.87 -3.51
N VAL A 65 9.89 -3.70 -4.65
CA VAL A 65 8.49 -3.27 -4.71
C VAL A 65 7.67 -4.37 -5.36
N PHE A 66 6.61 -4.80 -4.68
CA PHE A 66 5.53 -5.55 -5.30
C PHE A 66 4.58 -4.55 -5.95
N SER A 67 4.45 -4.60 -7.28
CA SER A 67 3.68 -3.63 -8.07
C SER A 67 2.23 -3.63 -7.63
N ARG A 68 1.46 -2.59 -7.93
CA ARG A 68 0.03 -2.52 -7.63
C ARG A 68 -0.77 -2.88 -8.89
N PRO A 69 -2.03 -3.36 -8.77
CA PRO A 69 -2.91 -3.49 -9.92
C PRO A 69 -3.03 -2.17 -10.68
N ALA A 70 -2.94 -2.25 -12.00
CA ALA A 70 -2.99 -1.06 -12.85
C ALA A 70 -4.40 -0.44 -12.90
N THR A 71 -5.45 -1.23 -12.68
CA THR A 71 -6.82 -0.76 -12.80
C THR A 71 -7.51 -0.48 -11.46
N ALA A 72 -8.38 0.51 -11.54
CA ALA A 72 -9.59 0.72 -10.76
C ALA A 72 -10.23 -0.46 -10.02
N ALA A 73 -10.46 -1.56 -10.75
CA ALA A 73 -11.19 -2.73 -10.30
C ALA A 73 -10.25 -3.93 -10.38
N PRO A 74 -9.49 -4.18 -9.30
CA PRO A 74 -8.54 -5.28 -9.27
C PRO A 74 -9.28 -6.61 -9.44
N GLY A 75 -8.74 -7.46 -10.32
CA GLY A 75 -9.25 -8.81 -10.50
C GLY A 75 -8.71 -9.76 -9.42
N THR A 76 -9.17 -11.01 -9.49
CA THR A 76 -8.54 -12.13 -8.79
C THR A 76 -7.45 -12.73 -9.67
N LEU A 77 -6.36 -13.17 -9.07
CA LEU A 77 -5.40 -14.04 -9.75
C LEU A 77 -6.11 -15.33 -10.17
N ASN A 78 -5.87 -15.78 -11.40
CA ASN A 78 -6.35 -17.06 -11.87
C ASN A 78 -5.16 -17.93 -12.27
N ALA A 79 -4.75 -18.82 -11.37
CA ALA A 79 -3.58 -19.67 -11.57
C ALA A 79 -3.91 -21.08 -12.13
N SER A 80 -5.14 -21.31 -12.60
CA SER A 80 -5.58 -22.63 -13.10
C SER A 80 -4.83 -23.09 -14.35
N THR A 81 -4.28 -22.16 -15.13
CA THR A 81 -3.37 -22.45 -16.25
C THR A 81 -2.30 -21.35 -16.36
N PRO A 82 -1.13 -21.64 -16.95
CA PRO A 82 -0.11 -20.62 -17.18
C PRO A 82 -0.60 -19.40 -17.99
N ALA A 83 -1.49 -19.62 -18.97
CA ALA A 83 -2.05 -18.55 -19.79
C ALA A 83 -2.98 -17.63 -18.99
N LEU A 84 -3.84 -18.21 -18.14
CA LEU A 84 -4.74 -17.43 -17.28
C LEU A 84 -3.99 -16.70 -16.17
N CYS A 85 -2.93 -17.32 -15.63
CA CYS A 85 -2.01 -16.68 -14.69
C CYS A 85 -1.43 -15.42 -15.35
N THR A 86 -0.82 -15.57 -16.52
CA THR A 86 -0.22 -14.46 -17.28
C THR A 86 -1.22 -13.34 -17.56
N ALA A 87 -2.46 -13.68 -17.94
CA ALA A 87 -3.50 -12.71 -18.27
C ALA A 87 -4.01 -11.92 -17.06
N THR A 88 -4.00 -12.51 -15.86
CA THR A 88 -4.58 -11.91 -14.65
C THR A 88 -3.56 -11.32 -13.69
N LEU A 89 -2.30 -11.78 -13.74
CA LEU A 89 -1.23 -11.46 -12.79
C LEU A 89 -1.02 -9.97 -12.58
N ALA A 90 -0.97 -9.18 -13.66
CA ALA A 90 -0.68 -7.75 -13.59
C ALA A 90 -1.77 -6.95 -12.86
N ASN A 91 -3.02 -7.43 -12.86
CA ASN A 91 -4.16 -6.74 -12.25
C ASN A 91 -4.76 -7.46 -11.04
N ALA A 92 -4.12 -8.53 -10.57
CA ALA A 92 -4.56 -9.28 -9.40
C ALA A 92 -4.39 -8.43 -8.13
N GLY A 93 -5.51 -8.13 -7.46
CA GLY A 93 -5.53 -7.37 -6.21
C GLY A 93 -6.12 -8.13 -5.02
N ASN A 94 -6.47 -9.42 -5.19
CA ASN A 94 -6.81 -10.28 -4.06
C ASN A 94 -5.67 -10.31 -3.02
N PRO A 95 -5.97 -10.63 -1.75
CA PRO A 95 -4.94 -10.86 -0.75
C PRO A 95 -3.97 -11.97 -1.16
N PHE A 96 -2.70 -11.79 -0.84
CA PHE A 96 -1.65 -12.80 -0.88
C PHE A 96 -1.21 -13.04 0.56
N TRP A 97 -1.91 -13.93 1.27
CA TRP A 97 -1.68 -14.13 2.71
C TRP A 97 -0.40 -14.90 3.02
N ASP A 98 0.06 -15.69 2.05
CA ASP A 98 1.22 -16.56 2.20
C ASP A 98 2.12 -16.43 0.95
N LEU A 99 2.56 -15.19 0.71
CA LEU A 99 3.48 -14.85 -0.37
C LEU A 99 4.88 -15.31 0.00
N ASP A 100 5.30 -16.42 -0.59
CA ASP A 100 6.66 -16.90 -0.52
C ASP A 100 7.54 -16.11 -1.48
N LEU A 101 8.67 -15.62 -0.96
CA LEU A 101 9.74 -15.01 -1.73
C LEU A 101 10.93 -15.96 -1.73
N GLY A 102 11.45 -16.28 -2.91
CA GLY A 102 12.58 -17.18 -3.06
C GLY A 102 13.64 -16.67 -4.02
N VAL A 103 14.77 -17.34 -3.99
CA VAL A 103 15.88 -17.10 -4.92
C VAL A 103 16.17 -18.34 -5.72
N LEU A 104 16.42 -18.13 -7.01
CA LEU A 104 16.79 -19.15 -7.98
C LEU A 104 18.09 -18.72 -8.65
N VAL A 105 19.05 -19.64 -8.75
CA VAL A 105 20.17 -19.54 -9.68
C VAL A 105 20.06 -20.76 -10.60
N ASN A 106 19.99 -20.52 -11.90
CA ASN A 106 20.00 -21.57 -12.90
C ASN A 106 21.03 -21.22 -13.96
N ASP A 107 22.23 -21.76 -13.82
CA ASP A 107 23.30 -21.66 -14.81
C ASP A 107 23.36 -22.86 -15.76
N GLY A 108 22.42 -23.80 -15.62
CA GLY A 108 22.34 -25.03 -16.41
C GLY A 108 23.37 -26.10 -16.02
N THR A 109 24.26 -25.83 -15.07
CA THR A 109 25.37 -26.72 -14.69
C THR A 109 25.30 -27.18 -13.23
N ALA A 110 24.64 -26.41 -12.36
CA ALA A 110 24.43 -26.72 -10.96
C ALA A 110 22.97 -26.57 -10.55
N ALA A 111 22.56 -27.33 -9.53
CA ALA A 111 21.25 -27.19 -8.88
C ALA A 111 21.37 -26.38 -7.58
N MET A 112 20.27 -25.76 -7.16
CA MET A 112 20.17 -25.12 -5.85
C MET A 112 20.20 -26.19 -4.75
N ASP A 113 21.25 -26.18 -3.93
CA ASP A 113 21.33 -27.08 -2.77
C ASP A 113 20.27 -26.72 -1.72
N GLY A 114 19.53 -27.74 -1.25
CA GLY A 114 18.43 -27.56 -0.30
C GLY A 114 17.17 -26.91 -0.86
N ALA A 115 16.96 -26.90 -2.18
CA ALA A 115 15.79 -26.29 -2.81
C ALA A 115 14.48 -26.75 -2.16
N ASN A 116 13.61 -25.78 -1.83
CA ASN A 116 12.37 -26.01 -1.08
C ASN A 116 11.19 -25.15 -1.58
N MET A 117 11.31 -24.60 -2.79
CA MET A 117 10.31 -23.75 -3.43
C MET A 117 10.29 -24.00 -4.95
N ASN A 118 9.12 -23.87 -5.57
CA ASN A 118 8.98 -23.87 -7.03
C ASN A 118 7.71 -23.13 -7.44
N ALA A 119 7.88 -21.84 -7.77
CA ALA A 119 6.82 -20.92 -8.12
C ALA A 119 6.01 -21.27 -9.38
N ALA A 120 6.44 -22.30 -10.14
CA ALA A 120 5.75 -22.76 -11.34
C ALA A 120 4.86 -24.00 -11.08
N THR A 121 4.79 -24.49 -9.84
CA THR A 121 4.08 -25.73 -9.50
C THR A 121 3.01 -25.52 -8.43
N THR A 122 2.08 -26.47 -8.32
CA THR A 122 1.10 -26.51 -7.23
C THR A 122 1.65 -27.28 -6.04
N GLY A 123 1.22 -26.88 -4.85
CA GLY A 123 1.45 -27.59 -3.60
C GLY A 123 2.78 -27.21 -2.95
N VAL A 124 2.96 -27.70 -1.72
CA VAL A 124 4.22 -27.54 -1.00
C VAL A 124 5.33 -28.23 -1.77
N CYS A 125 6.33 -27.44 -2.17
CA CYS A 125 7.47 -27.99 -2.86
C CYS A 125 8.29 -28.90 -1.93
N SER A 126 8.47 -30.16 -2.34
CA SER A 126 9.33 -31.11 -1.63
C SER A 126 10.11 -31.99 -2.60
N GLY A 127 11.37 -32.29 -2.25
CA GLY A 127 12.23 -33.18 -3.03
C GLY A 127 12.79 -32.56 -4.32
N ALA A 128 13.07 -33.43 -5.31
CA ALA A 128 13.83 -33.07 -6.51
C ALA A 128 13.10 -32.13 -7.50
N GLY A 129 11.81 -31.85 -7.28
CA GLY A 129 11.03 -30.91 -8.10
C GLY A 129 11.25 -29.43 -7.73
N CYS A 130 11.91 -29.15 -6.61
CA CYS A 130 12.21 -27.79 -6.18
C CYS A 130 13.41 -27.23 -6.91
N ASN A 131 13.32 -25.97 -7.30
CA ASN A 131 14.39 -25.29 -8.02
C ASN A 131 14.87 -24.01 -7.32
N ALA A 132 14.12 -23.51 -6.32
CA ALA A 132 14.45 -22.28 -5.60
C ALA A 132 14.56 -22.53 -4.10
N ILE A 133 15.22 -21.60 -3.41
CA ILE A 133 15.27 -21.52 -1.95
C ILE A 133 14.34 -20.41 -1.50
N ARG A 134 13.37 -20.75 -0.65
CA ARG A 134 12.52 -19.78 0.03
C ARG A 134 13.36 -18.97 1.03
N LEU A 135 13.35 -17.66 0.88
CA LEU A 135 13.99 -16.70 1.76
C LEU A 135 13.09 -16.33 2.94
N GLY A 136 11.77 -16.31 2.69
CA GLY A 136 10.76 -16.03 3.69
C GLY A 136 9.36 -16.00 3.10
N SER A 137 8.37 -15.90 3.98
CA SER A 137 6.95 -15.81 3.64
C SER A 137 6.39 -14.53 4.26
N THR A 138 5.45 -13.88 3.59
CA THR A 138 4.81 -12.66 4.10
C THR A 138 3.39 -12.51 3.59
N GLY A 139 2.59 -11.72 4.29
CA GLY A 139 1.27 -11.31 3.83
C GLY A 139 1.35 -9.98 3.07
N MET A 140 0.77 -9.92 1.88
CA MET A 140 0.61 -8.68 1.11
C MET A 140 -0.85 -8.48 0.71
N VAL A 141 -1.36 -7.27 0.93
CA VAL A 141 -2.72 -6.88 0.56
C VAL A 141 -2.71 -5.58 -0.21
N LEU A 142 -3.65 -5.44 -1.14
CA LEU A 142 -3.93 -4.14 -1.74
C LEU A 142 -4.71 -3.30 -0.73
N GLY A 143 -4.06 -2.27 -0.18
CA GLY A 143 -4.70 -1.35 0.76
C GLY A 143 -5.05 0.01 0.16
N ARG A 144 -5.94 0.71 0.85
CA ARG A 144 -6.27 2.12 0.64
C ARG A 144 -6.54 2.83 1.97
N LEU A 145 -6.39 4.14 1.98
CA LEU A 145 -6.98 4.97 3.03
C LEU A 145 -8.34 5.52 2.59
N ASN A 146 -9.33 5.41 3.46
CA ASN A 146 -10.67 5.94 3.28
C ASN A 146 -10.93 7.06 4.29
N LEU A 147 -11.30 8.23 3.79
CA LEU A 147 -11.61 9.40 4.60
C LEU A 147 -13.12 9.57 4.66
N LEU A 148 -13.69 9.56 5.87
CA LEU A 148 -15.14 9.63 6.04
C LEU A 148 -15.63 11.06 6.23
N ASN A 149 -16.79 11.36 5.65
CA ASN A 149 -17.54 12.58 5.95
C ASN A 149 -17.86 12.65 7.45
N ALA A 150 -17.80 13.85 8.03
CA ALA A 150 -18.17 14.07 9.41
C ALA A 150 -19.08 15.29 9.56
N TYR A 151 -19.92 15.25 10.59
CA TYR A 151 -20.95 16.24 10.86
C TYR A 151 -20.92 16.57 12.34
N GLY A 152 -21.07 17.84 12.70
CA GLY A 152 -21.11 18.22 14.11
C GLY A 152 -21.60 19.63 14.35
N SER A 153 -21.59 20.00 15.63
CA SER A 153 -21.85 21.37 16.08
C SER A 153 -20.86 22.34 15.42
N ASP A 154 -21.35 23.52 15.06
CA ASP A 154 -20.50 24.64 14.66
C ASP A 154 -19.70 25.23 15.82
N ALA A 155 -20.07 24.91 17.07
CA ALA A 155 -19.42 25.41 18.27
C ALA A 155 -18.24 24.54 18.75
N LEU A 156 -18.03 23.33 18.20
CA LEU A 156 -17.06 22.36 18.71
C LEU A 156 -16.08 21.89 17.62
N PRO A 157 -14.85 21.50 18.00
CA PRO A 157 -13.98 20.77 17.08
C PRO A 157 -14.65 19.49 16.59
N LEU A 158 -14.45 19.16 15.32
CA LEU A 158 -15.03 17.99 14.68
C LEU A 158 -13.96 16.90 14.53
N LEU A 159 -14.27 15.68 14.97
CA LEU A 159 -13.46 14.50 14.70
C LEU A 159 -13.84 13.90 13.36
N VAL A 160 -12.83 13.60 12.55
CA VAL A 160 -12.99 13.06 11.21
C VAL A 160 -12.34 11.68 11.17
N PRO A 161 -13.13 10.61 11.00
CA PRO A 161 -12.59 9.25 10.98
C PRO A 161 -11.82 8.97 9.69
N VAL A 162 -10.70 8.26 9.83
CA VAL A 162 -9.92 7.69 8.73
C VAL A 162 -9.84 6.18 8.94
N ARG A 163 -9.98 5.42 7.85
CA ARG A 163 -9.86 3.96 7.84
C ARG A 163 -8.75 3.52 6.91
N ALA A 164 -7.87 2.62 7.35
CA ALA A 164 -7.11 1.76 6.46
C ALA A 164 -7.96 0.55 6.08
N GLU A 165 -8.17 0.37 4.79
CA GLU A 165 -8.96 -0.72 4.25
C GLU A 165 -8.11 -1.56 3.30
N TYR A 166 -8.44 -2.84 3.16
CA TYR A 166 -7.82 -3.74 2.19
C TYR A 166 -8.88 -4.38 1.29
N TRP A 167 -8.50 -4.70 0.05
CA TRP A 167 -9.36 -5.43 -0.88
C TRP A 167 -9.35 -6.92 -0.55
N ASN A 168 -10.51 -7.51 -0.26
CA ASN A 168 -10.61 -8.94 0.04
C ASN A 168 -10.86 -9.82 -1.21
N GLY A 169 -10.87 -9.23 -2.41
CA GLY A 169 -11.26 -9.88 -3.66
C GLY A 169 -12.63 -9.42 -4.20
N SER A 170 -13.51 -8.93 -3.32
CA SER A 170 -14.88 -8.53 -3.69
C SER A 170 -15.28 -7.16 -3.13
N SER A 171 -14.75 -6.76 -1.98
CA SER A 171 -15.06 -5.49 -1.33
C SER A 171 -13.91 -5.02 -0.45
N TRP A 172 -13.95 -3.74 -0.11
CA TRP A 172 -13.01 -3.13 0.83
C TRP A 172 -13.41 -3.44 2.27
N GLN A 173 -12.46 -3.98 3.03
CA GLN A 173 -12.63 -4.38 4.42
C GLN A 173 -11.72 -3.55 5.32
N LEU A 174 -12.15 -3.24 6.54
CA LEU A 174 -11.29 -2.59 7.52
C LEU A 174 -10.08 -3.47 7.84
N ASN A 175 -8.87 -2.90 7.79
CA ASN A 175 -7.66 -3.62 8.17
C ASN A 175 -7.45 -3.55 9.69
N THR A 176 -8.04 -4.48 10.44
CA THR A 176 -7.93 -4.53 11.91
C THR A 176 -6.53 -4.89 12.42
N GLU A 177 -5.63 -5.31 11.53
CA GLU A 177 -4.23 -5.60 11.86
C GLU A 177 -3.32 -4.38 11.72
N ASP A 178 -3.78 -3.31 11.08
CA ASP A 178 -2.98 -2.10 10.93
C ASP A 178 -2.82 -1.37 12.27
N ARG A 179 -1.58 -1.34 12.76
CA ARG A 179 -1.15 -0.69 14.00
C ARG A 179 0.03 0.26 13.79
N CYS A 180 0.41 0.52 12.55
CA CYS A 180 1.68 1.20 12.24
C CYS A 180 1.56 2.26 11.15
N THR A 181 0.47 2.31 10.38
CA THR A 181 0.22 3.43 9.47
C THR A 181 0.10 4.72 10.29
N THR A 182 0.94 5.70 9.98
CA THR A 182 0.95 7.01 10.66
C THR A 182 0.48 8.08 9.70
N LEU A 183 -0.33 9.04 10.18
CA LEU A 183 -0.65 10.26 9.44
C LEU A 183 -0.08 11.47 10.18
N SER A 184 0.33 12.48 9.44
CA SER A 184 0.75 13.78 9.96
C SER A 184 -0.10 14.92 9.38
N ALA A 185 -0.02 16.11 9.97
CA ALA A 185 -0.85 17.23 9.54
C ALA A 185 -0.49 17.65 8.10
N SER A 186 0.73 17.30 7.65
CA SER A 186 1.16 17.48 6.26
C SER A 186 0.40 16.59 5.27
N ASN A 187 -0.24 15.51 5.73
CA ASN A 187 -1.13 14.70 4.92
C ASN A 187 -2.52 15.34 4.76
N LEU A 188 -2.86 16.48 5.38
CA LEU A 188 -4.22 17.04 5.30
C LEU A 188 -4.23 18.35 4.51
N ALA A 189 -4.99 18.39 3.42
CA ALA A 189 -5.33 19.60 2.70
C ALA A 189 -6.80 19.95 2.89
N VAL A 190 -7.11 21.23 3.12
CA VAL A 190 -8.48 21.70 3.33
C VAL A 190 -8.78 22.90 2.45
N GLY A 191 -10.00 23.01 1.96
CA GLY A 191 -10.43 24.11 1.08
C GLY A 191 -11.91 24.01 0.75
N ASN A 192 -12.36 24.74 -0.27
CA ASN A 192 -13.78 24.82 -0.64
C ASN A 192 -14.68 25.15 0.57
N THR A 193 -14.20 26.02 1.46
CA THR A 193 -14.98 26.40 2.65
C THR A 193 -16.21 27.19 2.22
N VAL A 194 -17.39 26.70 2.59
CA VAL A 194 -18.68 27.38 2.45
C VAL A 194 -19.10 27.83 3.83
N SER A 195 -19.29 29.15 4.00
CA SER A 195 -19.62 29.75 5.28
C SER A 195 -21.09 30.18 5.30
N GLY A 196 -21.86 29.70 6.28
CA GLY A 196 -23.21 30.18 6.57
C GLY A 196 -23.19 31.43 7.45
N SER A 197 -22.30 31.47 8.44
CA SER A 197 -21.96 32.71 9.16
C SER A 197 -20.57 32.61 9.80
N GLY A 198 -19.56 33.17 9.15
CA GLY A 198 -18.24 33.37 9.74
C GLY A 198 -17.32 32.13 9.84
N LEU A 199 -17.77 30.92 9.48
CA LEU A 199 -16.91 29.73 9.42
C LEU A 199 -15.64 30.02 8.62
N SER A 200 -14.49 29.77 9.25
CA SER A 200 -13.16 29.89 8.64
C SER A 200 -12.31 28.69 9.03
N VAL A 201 -11.76 28.00 8.03
CA VAL A 201 -10.87 26.86 8.20
C VAL A 201 -9.55 27.19 7.51
N THR A 202 -8.45 27.08 8.25
CA THR A 202 -7.09 27.38 7.78
C THR A 202 -6.15 26.24 8.12
N SER A 203 -4.87 26.35 7.77
CA SER A 203 -3.84 25.39 8.21
C SER A 203 -3.75 25.22 9.72
N ALA A 204 -3.96 26.29 10.49
CA ALA A 204 -4.00 26.24 11.95
C ALA A 204 -5.21 25.46 12.50
N SER A 205 -6.24 25.23 11.67
CA SER A 205 -7.41 24.44 12.06
C SER A 205 -7.14 22.94 12.07
N LEU A 206 -6.03 22.49 11.49
CA LEU A 206 -5.63 21.10 11.41
C LEU A 206 -4.87 20.71 12.67
N ALA A 207 -5.48 19.90 13.53
CA ALA A 207 -4.81 19.31 14.66
C ALA A 207 -4.84 17.78 14.53
N LEU A 208 -3.64 17.19 14.51
CA LEU A 208 -3.45 15.77 14.75
C LEU A 208 -2.96 15.59 16.17
N SER A 209 -3.86 15.18 17.05
CA SER A 209 -3.48 14.87 18.43
C SER A 209 -2.97 13.43 18.51
N PRO A 210 -1.77 13.23 19.04
CA PRO A 210 -0.48 13.55 18.44
C PRO A 210 -0.12 12.48 17.38
N SER A 211 0.12 12.84 16.12
CA SER A 211 0.44 11.89 15.02
C SER A 211 -0.36 10.57 15.07
N PRO A 212 -1.61 10.53 14.55
CA PRO A 212 -2.44 9.34 14.57
C PRO A 212 -1.73 8.15 13.90
N THR A 213 -1.10 7.33 14.74
CA THR A 213 -0.82 5.95 14.38
C THR A 213 -2.16 5.24 14.41
N MET A 214 -2.49 4.54 13.34
CA MET A 214 -3.71 3.76 13.29
C MET A 214 -3.66 2.67 14.35
N SER A 215 -4.83 2.36 14.92
CA SER A 215 -5.01 1.21 15.80
C SER A 215 -6.20 0.42 15.29
N GLY A 216 -5.92 -0.76 14.74
CA GLY A 216 -6.92 -1.57 14.07
C GLY A 216 -7.42 -0.92 12.77
N GLY A 217 -6.53 -0.25 12.04
CA GLY A 217 -6.85 0.47 10.82
C GLY A 217 -7.76 1.67 11.02
N LEU A 218 -7.94 2.11 12.27
CA LEU A 218 -8.76 3.27 12.59
C LEU A 218 -7.90 4.36 13.17
N THR A 219 -8.18 5.59 12.73
CA THR A 219 -7.75 6.78 13.44
C THR A 219 -8.68 7.95 13.13
N ASN A 220 -8.40 9.11 13.72
CA ASN A 220 -9.13 10.33 13.43
C ASN A 220 -8.20 11.53 13.41
N PHE A 221 -8.61 12.56 12.69
CA PHE A 221 -8.06 13.90 12.85
C PHE A 221 -9.11 14.84 13.43
N ARG A 222 -8.64 15.91 14.06
CA ARG A 222 -9.50 16.93 14.62
C ARG A 222 -9.38 18.20 13.80
N ILE A 223 -10.53 18.66 13.29
CA ILE A 223 -10.65 19.99 12.70
C ILE A 223 -11.22 20.93 13.74
N ASN A 224 -10.44 21.95 14.10
CA ASN A 224 -10.89 23.04 14.95
C ASN A 224 -10.90 24.34 14.13
N PRO A 225 -12.04 24.76 13.58
CA PRO A 225 -12.12 25.97 12.76
C PRO A 225 -11.49 27.18 13.46
N ALA A 226 -10.76 28.00 12.70
CA ALA A 226 -10.17 29.24 13.20
C ALA A 226 -11.25 30.24 13.63
N VAL A 227 -12.36 30.25 12.90
CA VAL A 227 -13.61 30.91 13.29
C VAL A 227 -14.73 29.89 13.20
N LYS A 228 -15.51 29.79 14.29
CA LYS A 228 -16.64 28.87 14.43
C LYS A 228 -17.88 29.45 13.74
N GLY A 229 -18.69 28.59 13.15
CA GLY A 229 -19.92 28.97 12.47
C GLY A 229 -20.47 27.83 11.60
N PRO A 230 -21.75 27.89 11.20
CA PRO A 230 -22.35 26.90 10.33
C PRO A 230 -21.72 26.96 8.94
N GLY A 231 -21.62 25.82 8.26
CA GLY A 231 -21.04 25.72 6.92
C GLY A 231 -20.42 24.37 6.63
N SER A 232 -19.58 24.31 5.60
CA SER A 232 -18.86 23.10 5.21
C SER A 232 -17.44 23.38 4.74
N VAL A 233 -16.59 22.36 4.77
CA VAL A 233 -15.23 22.38 4.21
C VAL A 233 -14.93 21.04 3.58
N ASP A 234 -14.21 21.03 2.45
CA ASP A 234 -13.68 19.80 1.86
C ASP A 234 -12.27 19.54 2.42
N VAL A 235 -12.01 18.28 2.77
CA VAL A 235 -10.73 17.80 3.26
C VAL A 235 -10.24 16.67 2.35
N VAL A 236 -8.97 16.72 1.98
CA VAL A 236 -8.29 15.73 1.16
C VAL A 236 -7.09 15.21 1.92
N LEU A 237 -6.93 13.88 1.95
CA LEU A 237 -5.73 13.27 2.52
C LEU A 237 -4.63 13.22 1.45
N ASN A 238 -3.67 14.13 1.49
CA ASN A 238 -2.47 14.11 0.66
C ASN A 238 -1.61 12.89 0.99
N LEU A 239 -1.63 11.91 0.09
CA LEU A 239 -0.88 10.67 0.24
C LEU A 239 0.53 10.72 -0.35
N GLY A 240 1.00 11.82 -0.93
CA GLY A 240 2.26 11.85 -1.70
C GLY A 240 2.04 12.18 -3.17
N LEU A 241 0.78 12.34 -3.56
CA LEU A 241 0.36 12.53 -4.95
C LEU A 241 0.40 14.00 -5.41
N GLY A 242 0.80 14.94 -4.56
CA GLY A 242 0.84 16.37 -4.92
C GLY A 242 -0.54 17.00 -5.07
N VAL A 243 -1.36 17.00 -4.01
CA VAL A 243 -2.77 17.49 -4.02
C VAL A 243 -2.95 19.01 -4.22
N GLY A 244 -1.87 19.74 -4.53
CA GLY A 244 -1.88 21.20 -4.76
C GLY A 244 -2.43 21.65 -6.12
N ALA A 245 -2.56 20.74 -7.11
CA ALA A 245 -2.84 21.11 -8.50
C ALA A 245 -4.20 20.62 -9.05
N ASN A 246 -5.17 20.25 -8.20
CA ASN A 246 -6.50 19.72 -8.58
C ASN A 246 -6.56 18.29 -9.16
N THR A 247 -5.46 17.68 -9.59
CA THR A 247 -5.57 16.50 -10.48
C THR A 247 -5.74 15.16 -9.78
N ASN A 248 -5.40 15.06 -8.49
CA ASN A 248 -5.20 13.76 -7.82
C ASN A 248 -6.20 13.49 -6.68
N TRP A 249 -7.35 14.16 -6.67
CA TRP A 249 -8.54 13.82 -5.87
C TRP A 249 -9.82 14.07 -6.69
N CYS A 250 -10.97 13.60 -6.22
CA CYS A 250 -12.21 13.55 -7.01
C CYS A 250 -13.04 14.84 -7.00
N GLY A 251 -12.35 16.00 -7.00
CA GLY A 251 -12.96 17.31 -6.98
C GLY A 251 -11.98 18.39 -7.44
N ALA A 252 -12.49 19.62 -7.55
CA ALA A 252 -11.69 20.80 -7.87
C ALA A 252 -11.66 21.74 -6.67
N TRP A 253 -10.54 22.42 -6.47
CA TRP A 253 -10.46 23.56 -5.55
C TRP A 253 -11.05 24.80 -6.25
N THR A 254 -12.21 25.28 -5.79
CA THR A 254 -12.84 26.51 -6.28
C THR A 254 -12.47 27.72 -5.41
N SER A 255 -12.28 27.48 -4.11
CA SER A 255 -11.47 28.33 -3.23
C SER A 255 -10.34 27.45 -2.74
N GLY A 256 -9.10 27.88 -3.04
CA GLY A 256 -7.88 27.07 -2.98
C GLY A 256 -7.74 26.28 -1.69
N PRO A 257 -6.84 25.28 -1.68
CA PRO A 257 -6.55 24.62 -0.42
C PRO A 257 -5.89 25.64 0.51
N ALA A 258 -6.63 26.03 1.56
CA ALA A 258 -6.21 26.96 2.61
C ALA A 258 -5.09 26.36 3.50
N ALA A 259 -4.73 25.09 3.30
CA ALA A 259 -3.68 24.37 3.98
C ALA A 259 -3.19 23.13 3.20
N GLY A 260 -1.99 22.63 3.55
CA GLY A 260 -1.59 21.25 3.25
C GLY A 260 -1.16 20.96 1.83
N THR A 261 -0.80 21.99 1.06
CA THR A 261 -0.38 21.83 -0.34
C THR A 261 1.06 22.26 -0.58
N GLY A 262 1.74 21.55 -1.47
CA GLY A 262 3.05 21.92 -1.98
C GLY A 262 4.26 21.21 -1.35
N THR A 263 4.10 20.51 -0.21
CA THR A 263 5.17 19.66 0.34
C THR A 263 4.85 18.19 0.09
N ALA A 264 5.86 17.40 -0.27
CA ALA A 264 5.76 15.94 -0.17
C ALA A 264 5.35 15.62 1.28
N PRO A 265 4.17 15.03 1.50
CA PRO A 265 3.74 14.71 2.85
C PRO A 265 4.71 13.70 3.46
N VAL A 266 4.89 13.81 4.78
CA VAL A 266 5.69 12.86 5.55
C VAL A 266 4.77 12.21 6.57
N PRO A 267 4.53 10.88 6.49
CA PRO A 267 5.07 9.93 5.51
C PRO A 267 4.41 10.02 4.12
N ASP A 268 5.14 9.56 3.09
CA ASP A 268 4.59 9.23 1.78
C ASP A 268 3.77 7.94 1.89
N LEU A 269 2.51 8.03 1.52
CA LEU A 269 1.51 6.97 1.58
C LEU A 269 0.88 6.74 0.21
N SER A 270 1.59 7.04 -0.88
CA SER A 270 1.07 6.98 -2.25
C SER A 270 0.62 5.56 -2.61
N PHE A 271 1.21 4.55 -1.97
CA PHE A 271 0.80 3.15 -2.03
C PHE A 271 -0.57 2.85 -1.39
N MET A 272 -1.22 3.84 -0.76
CA MET A 272 -2.58 3.76 -0.20
C MET A 272 -3.62 4.56 -1.01
N SER A 273 -3.24 5.07 -2.20
CA SER A 273 -4.19 5.67 -3.14
C SER A 273 -5.20 4.65 -3.65
N ALA A 274 -6.37 5.10 -4.09
CA ALA A 274 -7.38 4.23 -4.69
C ALA A 274 -8.12 4.95 -5.81
N GLN A 275 -8.96 4.21 -6.54
CA GLN A 275 -9.84 4.77 -7.55
C GLN A 275 -11.11 5.30 -6.88
N TRP A 276 -10.99 6.49 -6.28
CA TRP A 276 -12.18 7.21 -5.76
C TRP A 276 -13.05 7.76 -6.90
N CYS A 277 -12.47 7.93 -8.09
CA CYS A 277 -13.09 8.38 -9.34
C CYS A 277 -12.12 8.13 -10.50
N GLY A 278 -12.58 8.36 -11.74
CA GLY A 278 -11.78 8.12 -12.93
C GLY A 278 -11.51 6.63 -13.13
N ALA A 279 -10.49 6.27 -13.93
CA ALA A 279 -10.19 4.88 -14.28
C ALA A 279 -9.00 4.27 -13.51
N ASN A 280 -8.26 5.08 -12.75
CA ASN A 280 -6.98 4.70 -12.17
C ASN A 280 -7.01 4.72 -10.64
N ALA A 281 -6.18 3.89 -10.01
CA ALA A 281 -6.05 3.80 -8.56
C ALA A 281 -5.05 4.84 -7.99
N ASP A 282 -5.17 6.08 -8.43
CA ASP A 282 -4.21 7.18 -8.25
C ASP A 282 -4.86 8.43 -7.64
N ARG A 283 -5.97 8.24 -6.90
CA ARG A 283 -6.68 9.33 -6.22
C ARG A 283 -6.49 9.25 -4.71
N ALA A 284 -6.32 10.42 -4.12
CA ALA A 284 -6.41 10.65 -2.68
C ALA A 284 -7.87 10.58 -2.21
N PRO A 285 -8.15 10.04 -1.01
CA PRO A 285 -9.48 10.08 -0.43
C PRO A 285 -9.80 11.52 0.00
N ALA A 286 -11.08 11.87 -0.11
CA ALA A 286 -11.59 13.18 0.27
C ALA A 286 -12.91 13.03 1.03
N ALA A 287 -13.20 13.99 1.90
CA ALA A 287 -14.45 14.07 2.63
C ALA A 287 -14.92 15.51 2.76
N ARG A 288 -16.24 15.67 2.86
CA ARG A 288 -16.87 16.92 3.26
C ARG A 288 -17.20 16.88 4.75
N LEU A 289 -16.78 17.93 5.44
CA LEU A 289 -17.14 18.17 6.83
C LEU A 289 -18.23 19.22 6.87
N SER A 290 -19.23 19.03 7.71
CA SER A 290 -20.33 19.98 7.87
C SER A 290 -20.51 20.39 9.34
N PHE A 291 -20.58 21.69 9.56
CA PHE A 291 -20.73 22.35 10.84
C PHE A 291 -22.12 22.98 10.93
N GLY A 292 -22.82 22.75 12.04
CA GLY A 292 -24.13 23.38 12.28
C GLY A 292 -25.25 22.92 11.34
N SER A 293 -25.09 21.79 10.64
CA SER A 293 -26.15 21.22 9.79
C SER A 293 -27.17 20.44 10.64
N PRO A 294 -28.46 20.86 10.71
CA PRO A 294 -29.47 20.15 11.47
C PRO A 294 -29.97 18.94 10.67
N ARG A 295 -29.55 17.71 11.04
CA ARG A 295 -30.25 16.49 10.59
C ARG A 295 -30.68 15.55 11.69
N ALA A 296 -30.54 15.96 12.95
CA ALA A 296 -31.29 15.36 14.04
C ALA A 296 -31.62 16.43 15.08
N PRO A 297 -32.87 16.54 15.56
CA PRO A 297 -33.22 17.36 16.71
C PRO A 297 -32.74 16.65 17.98
N PHE A 298 -31.42 16.50 18.15
CA PHE A 298 -30.90 16.08 19.46
C PHE A 298 -30.73 17.32 20.33
N ILE A 299 -31.70 17.40 21.24
CA ILE A 299 -31.82 18.29 22.39
C ILE A 299 -30.46 18.55 23.03
N TYR A 300 -30.01 19.81 23.02
CA TYR A 300 -28.96 20.29 23.91
C TYR A 300 -29.53 20.37 25.34
N LEU A 301 -29.58 19.25 26.05
CA LEU A 301 -29.71 19.28 27.51
C LEU A 301 -28.29 19.39 28.08
N ARG A 302 -27.90 20.61 28.44
CA ARG A 302 -26.75 20.83 29.31
C ARG A 302 -27.27 20.62 30.73
N GLU A 303 -26.89 19.52 31.37
CA GLU A 303 -27.05 19.40 32.82
C GLU A 303 -26.26 20.52 33.47
N ARG A 304 -27.00 21.41 34.12
CA ARG A 304 -26.49 22.45 35.00
C ARG A 304 -26.65 21.89 36.41
N TYR A 305 -25.56 21.42 36.99
CA TYR A 305 -25.47 21.26 38.44
C TYR A 305 -25.33 22.63 39.10
#